data_AF-A0A2E9QYG4-F1
#
_entry.id   AF-A0A2E9QYG4-F1
#
_cell.length_a   1.000
_cell.length_b   1.000
_cell.length_c   1.000
_cell.angle_alpha   90.00
_cell.angle_beta   90.00
_cell.angle_gamma   90.00
#
_symmetry.space_group_name_H-M   'P 1'
#
loop_
_entity.id
_entity.type
_entity.pdbx_description
1 polymer ?
#
loop_
_entity_poly.entity_id
_entity_poly.type
_entity_poly.pdbx_seq_one_letter_code
_entity_poly.pdbx_strand_id
1 'polypeptide(L)'
;MGIVVHSAIFGVLIPVFVGALIIAVNMFVFTKSSPSDEEQTTTSTWSWFGGLALAAAYAAGHIGLLQFPSMTTTGSIPRLFWCAVFAVGLAALESFLKLPTIVKWLVRVVFLGIVGYLMFGYIVAAGTWTTGKAALNISLMAGLGTLFWFLTEDATSEQTDTHTAWTYMLYALGLSIVLVLAESAKLAQLCGALVSGIGIWWVSSWFGARIGKSLSLSRGVAPVFIVLSVGLAAIGKFEANLHTASAFLLVVPMVLLALQTRFLQRDVLWQRIGLQAGLLLIPLIIAGALMLGKAPAKSEDKGDDAYDPYSSIHRVVDTRRA
;
A
#
# COMPACT_ATOMS: atom_id res chain seq x y z
N MET A 1 -6.63 -14.60 -24.46
CA MET A 1 -6.48 -13.19 -24.06
C MET A 1 -5.21 -13.08 -23.24
N GLY A 2 -4.18 -12.37 -23.74
CA GLY A 2 -2.84 -12.41 -23.14
C GLY A 2 -2.80 -11.88 -21.70
N ILE A 3 -1.88 -12.38 -20.89
CA ILE A 3 -1.65 -11.99 -19.48
C ILE A 3 -1.55 -10.46 -19.33
N VAL A 4 -0.98 -9.78 -20.32
CA VAL A 4 -0.86 -8.31 -20.40
C VAL A 4 -2.21 -7.62 -20.48
N VAL A 5 -3.14 -8.12 -21.31
CA VAL A 5 -4.46 -7.53 -21.50
C VAL A 5 -5.32 -7.70 -20.24
N HIS A 6 -5.25 -8.88 -19.62
CA HIS A 6 -5.92 -9.14 -18.35
C HIS A 6 -5.40 -8.20 -17.25
N SER A 7 -4.08 -8.04 -17.14
CA SER A 7 -3.45 -7.16 -16.16
C SER A 7 -3.78 -5.68 -16.38
N ALA A 8 -3.85 -5.22 -17.64
CA ALA A 8 -4.21 -3.83 -17.95
C ALA A 8 -5.68 -3.53 -17.63
N ILE A 9 -6.60 -4.47 -17.92
CA ILE A 9 -8.02 -4.28 -17.64
C ILE A 9 -8.29 -4.29 -16.13
N PHE A 10 -7.85 -5.35 -15.45
CA PHE A 10 -8.16 -5.55 -14.04
C PHE A 10 -7.22 -4.79 -13.10
N GLY A 11 -5.97 -4.57 -13.48
CA GLY A 11 -5.00 -3.83 -12.67
C GLY A 11 -5.03 -2.31 -12.88
N VAL A 12 -5.63 -1.81 -13.96
CA VAL A 12 -5.65 -0.37 -14.28
C VAL A 12 -7.05 0.13 -14.62
N LEU A 13 -7.66 -0.34 -15.71
CA LEU A 13 -8.92 0.25 -16.21
C LEU A 13 -10.08 0.15 -15.22
N ILE A 14 -10.31 -1.02 -14.62
CA ILE A 14 -11.40 -1.23 -13.67
C ILE A 14 -11.22 -0.41 -12.39
N PRO A 15 -10.04 -0.43 -11.72
CA PRO A 15 -9.73 0.48 -10.62
C PRO A 15 -10.00 1.94 -11.00
N VAL A 16 -9.68 2.31 -12.25
CA VAL A 16 -9.97 3.65 -12.76
C VAL A 16 -11.48 3.93 -12.80
N PHE A 17 -12.26 3.10 -13.49
CA PHE A 17 -13.70 3.34 -13.59
C PHE A 17 -14.39 3.37 -12.23
N VAL A 18 -14.01 2.50 -11.29
CA VAL A 18 -14.61 2.44 -9.95
C VAL A 18 -14.26 3.69 -9.13
N GLY A 19 -12.98 4.08 -9.09
CA GLY A 19 -12.55 5.28 -8.37
C GLY A 19 -13.18 6.55 -8.94
N ALA A 20 -13.22 6.67 -10.27
CA ALA A 20 -13.84 7.80 -10.96
C ALA A 20 -15.35 7.88 -10.71
N LEU A 21 -16.05 6.74 -10.71
CA LEU A 21 -17.48 6.69 -10.42
C LEU A 21 -17.79 7.20 -9.01
N ILE A 22 -17.05 6.74 -8.00
CA ILE A 22 -17.27 7.17 -6.60
C ILE A 22 -17.00 8.67 -6.44
N ILE A 23 -15.92 9.17 -7.05
CA ILE A 23 -15.62 10.60 -7.05
C ILE A 23 -16.70 11.40 -7.77
N ALA A 24 -17.21 10.92 -8.91
CA ALA A 24 -18.28 11.57 -9.66
C ALA A 24 -19.60 11.60 -8.89
N VAL A 25 -19.95 10.50 -8.20
CA VAL A 25 -21.13 10.45 -7.31
C VAL A 25 -20.97 11.45 -6.17
N ASN A 26 -19.80 11.53 -5.54
CA ASN A 26 -19.50 12.53 -4.52
C ASN A 26 -19.68 13.96 -5.09
N MET A 27 -19.13 14.27 -6.26
CA MET A 27 -19.33 15.56 -6.90
C MET A 27 -20.82 15.86 -7.16
N PHE A 28 -21.60 14.91 -7.65
CA PHE A 28 -22.99 15.12 -8.03
C PHE A 28 -23.93 15.26 -6.84
N VAL A 29 -23.76 14.42 -5.81
CA VAL A 29 -24.58 14.44 -4.60
C VAL A 29 -24.36 15.72 -3.80
N PHE A 30 -23.11 16.17 -3.65
CA PHE A 30 -22.79 17.33 -2.82
C PHE A 30 -22.83 18.68 -3.55
N THR A 31 -22.91 18.70 -4.88
CA THR A 31 -23.17 19.95 -5.65
C THR A 31 -24.62 20.44 -5.48
N LYS A 32 -25.57 19.59 -5.07
CA LYS A 32 -26.99 19.97 -4.92
C LYS A 32 -27.35 20.58 -3.56
N SER A 33 -26.45 20.54 -2.58
CA SER A 33 -26.61 21.21 -1.29
C SER A 33 -26.34 22.71 -1.45
N SER A 34 -27.38 23.53 -1.25
CA SER A 34 -27.46 24.97 -1.53
C SER A 34 -26.27 25.80 -1.00
N PRO A 35 -25.82 26.84 -1.72
CA PRO A 35 -24.70 27.71 -1.31
C PRO A 35 -25.05 28.70 -0.19
N SER A 36 -26.15 28.51 0.54
CA SER A 36 -26.74 29.57 1.39
C SER A 36 -26.25 29.61 2.84
N ASP A 37 -25.88 28.49 3.48
CA ASP A 37 -25.91 28.48 4.96
C ASP A 37 -24.79 27.75 5.74
N GLU A 38 -23.72 27.23 5.13
CA GLU A 38 -22.68 26.53 5.91
C GLU A 38 -21.25 26.85 5.48
N GLU A 39 -20.85 28.11 5.63
CA GLU A 39 -19.44 28.43 5.85
C GLU A 39 -18.98 27.78 7.17
N GLN A 40 -18.06 26.81 7.07
CA GLN A 40 -17.23 26.19 8.13
C GLN A 40 -17.63 24.84 8.76
N THR A 41 -18.85 24.30 8.62
CA THR A 41 -19.21 23.04 9.33
C THR A 41 -19.18 21.76 8.48
N THR A 42 -19.34 21.84 7.16
CA THR A 42 -19.60 20.67 6.28
C THR A 42 -18.37 20.00 5.66
N THR A 43 -17.20 20.64 5.69
CA THR A 43 -16.00 20.09 5.03
C THR A 43 -15.35 18.91 5.78
N SER A 44 -15.70 18.67 7.05
CA SER A 44 -15.09 17.61 7.86
C SER A 44 -15.76 16.24 7.70
N THR A 45 -17.10 16.20 7.65
CA THR A 45 -17.89 14.97 7.82
C THR A 45 -17.76 13.99 6.65
N TRP A 46 -17.42 14.49 5.47
CA TRP A 46 -17.38 13.72 4.22
C TRP A 46 -15.97 13.47 3.69
N SER A 47 -14.95 13.84 4.46
CA SER A 47 -13.56 13.73 4.04
C SER A 47 -13.08 12.28 3.84
N TRP A 48 -13.81 11.29 4.36
CA TRP A 48 -13.56 9.85 4.20
C TRP A 48 -13.89 9.30 2.80
N PHE A 49 -14.65 10.03 1.96
CA PHE A 49 -14.98 9.60 0.60
C PHE A 49 -13.76 9.39 -0.31
N GLY A 50 -12.70 10.18 -0.13
CA GLY A 50 -11.45 9.97 -0.85
C GLY A 50 -10.82 8.62 -0.50
N GLY A 51 -10.87 8.24 0.79
CA GLY A 51 -10.46 6.92 1.26
C GLY A 51 -11.32 5.81 0.68
N LEU A 52 -12.64 5.99 0.65
CA LEU A 52 -13.56 5.05 0.02
C LEU A 52 -13.24 4.83 -1.47
N ALA A 53 -13.03 5.92 -2.22
CA ALA A 53 -12.69 5.83 -3.65
C ALA A 53 -11.39 5.06 -3.87
N LEU A 54 -10.35 5.32 -3.07
CA LEU A 54 -9.08 4.62 -3.16
C LEU A 54 -9.21 3.13 -2.78
N ALA A 55 -9.89 2.83 -1.67
CA ALA A 55 -10.09 1.47 -1.21
C ALA A 55 -10.93 0.66 -2.20
N ALA A 56 -11.97 1.26 -2.79
CA ALA A 56 -12.80 0.63 -3.80
C ALA A 56 -12.04 0.39 -5.11
N ALA A 57 -11.20 1.33 -5.54
CA ALA A 57 -10.32 1.14 -6.70
C ALA A 57 -9.35 -0.03 -6.47
N TYR A 58 -8.71 -0.07 -5.30
CA TYR A 58 -7.85 -1.18 -4.90
C TYR A 58 -8.61 -2.51 -4.83
N ALA A 59 -9.79 -2.51 -4.18
CA ALA A 59 -10.65 -3.69 -4.04
C ALA A 59 -11.09 -4.24 -5.40
N ALA A 60 -11.48 -3.38 -6.34
CA ALA A 60 -11.85 -3.77 -7.68
C ALA A 60 -10.67 -4.40 -8.43
N GLY A 61 -9.47 -3.82 -8.28
CA GLY A 61 -8.24 -4.40 -8.83
C GLY A 61 -7.89 -5.75 -8.21
N HIS A 62 -8.01 -5.88 -6.89
CA HIS A 62 -7.81 -7.14 -6.19
C HIS A 62 -8.79 -8.21 -6.67
N ILE A 63 -10.10 -7.90 -6.73
CA ILE A 63 -11.13 -8.87 -7.17
C ILE A 63 -10.89 -9.28 -8.63
N GLY A 64 -10.56 -8.32 -9.49
CA GLY A 64 -10.29 -8.57 -10.90
C GLY A 64 -9.10 -9.49 -11.14
N LEU A 65 -8.03 -9.30 -10.37
CA LEU A 65 -6.78 -10.05 -10.53
C LEU A 65 -6.76 -11.38 -9.75
N LEU A 66 -7.40 -11.42 -8.57
CA LEU A 66 -7.22 -12.48 -7.58
C LEU A 66 -8.53 -13.07 -7.04
N GLN A 67 -9.66 -12.67 -7.61
CA GLN A 67 -11.02 -13.03 -7.15
C GLN A 67 -11.36 -12.43 -5.79
N PHE A 68 -12.64 -12.56 -5.41
CA PHE A 68 -13.14 -12.04 -4.14
C PHE A 68 -12.56 -12.83 -2.97
N PRO A 69 -11.85 -12.20 -2.02
CA PRO A 69 -11.22 -12.90 -0.93
C PRO A 69 -12.26 -13.38 0.10
N SER A 70 -12.26 -14.67 0.44
CA SER A 70 -13.02 -15.16 1.59
C SER A 70 -12.37 -14.66 2.88
N MET A 71 -13.17 -14.20 3.86
CA MET A 71 -12.68 -13.86 5.20
C MET A 71 -12.03 -15.03 5.93
N THR A 72 -12.35 -16.27 5.55
CA THR A 72 -11.78 -17.49 6.16
C THR A 72 -10.39 -17.85 5.61
N THR A 73 -9.91 -17.17 4.56
CA THR A 73 -8.59 -17.46 3.99
C THR A 73 -7.45 -17.02 4.93
N THR A 74 -6.42 -17.86 4.99
CA THR A 74 -5.29 -17.69 5.92
C THR A 74 -4.12 -16.89 5.34
N GLY A 75 -4.20 -16.34 4.13
CA GLY A 75 -3.09 -15.60 3.50
C GLY A 75 -3.09 -14.10 3.79
N SER A 76 -1.90 -13.47 3.77
CA SER A 76 -1.77 -12.02 4.00
C SER A 76 -2.41 -11.16 2.91
N ILE A 77 -2.37 -11.61 1.64
CA ILE A 77 -2.92 -10.83 0.50
C ILE A 77 -4.45 -10.69 0.59
N PRO A 78 -5.25 -11.77 0.76
CA PRO A 78 -6.69 -11.65 1.01
C PRO A 78 -7.03 -10.79 2.24
N ARG A 79 -6.19 -10.82 3.28
CA ARG A 79 -6.41 -10.03 4.51
C ARG A 79 -6.10 -8.55 4.30
N LEU A 80 -5.16 -8.21 3.42
CA LEU A 80 -4.86 -6.82 3.04
C LEU A 80 -6.07 -6.14 2.40
N PHE A 81 -6.86 -6.86 1.60
CA PHE A 81 -8.15 -6.37 1.09
C PHE A 81 -9.08 -5.90 2.21
N TRP A 82 -9.29 -6.74 3.23
CA TRP A 82 -10.15 -6.40 4.36
C TRP A 82 -9.55 -5.28 5.21
N CYS A 83 -8.23 -5.23 5.38
CA CYS A 83 -7.54 -4.13 6.06
C CYS A 83 -7.76 -2.79 5.35
N ALA A 84 -7.78 -2.77 4.01
CA ALA A 84 -8.11 -1.57 3.25
C ALA A 84 -9.54 -1.10 3.50
N VAL A 85 -10.51 -2.02 3.61
CA VAL A 85 -11.90 -1.70 3.98
C VAL A 85 -11.98 -1.15 5.40
N PHE A 86 -11.30 -1.77 6.37
CA PHE A 86 -11.25 -1.25 7.75
C PHE A 86 -10.57 0.12 7.84
N ALA A 87 -9.59 0.41 6.97
CA ALA A 87 -8.95 1.72 6.90
C ALA A 87 -9.94 2.83 6.47
N VAL A 88 -10.90 2.52 5.60
CA VAL A 88 -12.02 3.44 5.29
C VAL A 88 -12.88 3.66 6.54
N GLY A 89 -13.17 2.60 7.29
CA GLY A 89 -13.88 2.70 8.57
C GLY A 89 -13.16 3.60 9.58
N LEU A 90 -11.83 3.49 9.67
CA LEU A 90 -11.01 4.39 10.49
C LEU A 90 -11.07 5.83 9.98
N ALA A 91 -10.97 6.05 8.67
CA ALA A 91 -11.09 7.39 8.08
C ALA A 91 -12.47 8.02 8.37
N ALA A 92 -13.54 7.24 8.28
CA ALA A 92 -14.88 7.66 8.65
C ALA A 92 -14.97 7.97 10.15
N LEU A 93 -14.47 7.09 11.02
CA LEU A 93 -14.45 7.29 12.47
C LEU A 93 -13.73 8.59 12.87
N GLU A 94 -12.55 8.84 12.30
CA GLU A 94 -11.78 10.06 12.53
C GLU A 94 -12.49 11.32 12.02
N SER A 95 -13.28 11.19 10.94
CA SER A 95 -14.09 12.27 10.38
C SER A 95 -15.30 12.62 11.26
N PHE A 96 -15.95 11.61 11.84
CA PHE A 96 -17.17 11.78 12.64
C PHE A 96 -16.91 12.14 14.10
N LEU A 97 -15.93 11.51 14.76
CA LEU A 97 -15.80 11.57 16.22
C LEU A 97 -14.92 12.72 16.76
N LYS A 98 -14.35 13.58 15.90
CA LYS A 98 -13.49 14.73 16.29
C LYS A 98 -12.59 14.46 17.51
N LEU A 99 -11.93 13.30 17.51
CA LEU A 99 -11.14 12.82 18.65
C LEU A 99 -9.95 13.74 18.96
N PRO A 100 -9.53 13.87 20.23
CA PRO A 100 -8.28 14.54 20.59
C PRO A 100 -7.08 13.91 19.87
N THR A 101 -6.07 14.71 19.53
CA THR A 101 -4.89 14.27 18.76
C THR A 101 -4.21 13.04 19.37
N ILE A 102 -4.05 13.00 20.69
CA ILE A 102 -3.44 11.86 21.40
C ILE A 102 -4.27 10.58 21.22
N VAL A 103 -5.60 10.68 21.31
CA VAL A 103 -6.51 9.55 21.14
C VAL A 103 -6.48 9.04 19.69
N LYS A 104 -6.43 9.95 18.70
CA LYS A 104 -6.27 9.58 17.28
C LYS A 104 -5.01 8.77 17.05
N TRP A 105 -3.87 9.23 17.59
CA TRP A 105 -2.60 8.50 17.48
C TRP A 105 -2.66 7.13 18.16
N LEU A 106 -3.26 7.04 19.34
CA LEU A 106 -3.45 5.76 20.02
C LEU A 106 -4.27 4.79 19.16
N VAL A 107 -5.40 5.24 18.60
CA VAL A 107 -6.25 4.43 17.72
C VAL A 107 -5.49 3.96 16.49
N ARG A 108 -4.71 4.83 15.84
CA ARG A 108 -3.90 4.49 14.65
C ARG A 108 -2.82 3.46 14.95
N VAL A 109 -2.11 3.61 16.07
CA VAL A 109 -1.08 2.63 16.52
C VAL A 109 -1.72 1.28 16.78
N VAL A 110 -2.82 1.25 17.54
CA VAL A 110 -3.57 0.02 17.83
C VAL A 110 -4.07 -0.61 16.54
N PHE A 111 -4.63 0.19 15.64
CA PHE A 111 -5.13 -0.26 14.35
C PHE A 111 -4.02 -0.89 13.49
N LEU A 112 -2.85 -0.27 13.36
CA LEU A 112 -1.71 -0.86 12.65
C LEU A 112 -1.21 -2.15 13.30
N GLY A 113 -1.24 -2.23 14.63
CA GLY A 113 -0.97 -3.48 15.36
C GLY A 113 -1.97 -4.59 15.02
N ILE A 114 -3.27 -4.26 14.99
CA ILE A 114 -4.33 -5.19 14.58
C ILE A 114 -4.15 -5.61 13.12
N VAL A 115 -3.84 -4.69 12.21
CA VAL A 115 -3.56 -4.99 10.80
C VAL A 115 -2.38 -5.97 10.69
N GLY A 116 -1.28 -5.71 11.39
CA GLY A 116 -0.13 -6.61 11.41
C GLY A 116 -0.47 -8.00 11.95
N TYR A 117 -1.25 -8.07 13.03
CA TYR A 117 -1.74 -9.33 13.58
C TYR A 117 -2.69 -10.07 12.61
N LEU A 118 -3.64 -9.36 12.01
CA LEU A 118 -4.54 -9.94 11.02
C LEU A 118 -3.74 -10.48 9.85
N MET A 119 -2.81 -9.71 9.27
CA MET A 119 -2.04 -10.17 8.12
C MET A 119 -1.15 -11.36 8.45
N PHE A 120 -0.37 -11.32 9.54
CA PHE A 120 0.71 -12.29 9.77
C PHE A 120 0.48 -13.26 10.94
N GLY A 121 -0.62 -13.14 11.69
CA GLY A 121 -0.91 -13.99 12.85
C GLY A 121 -1.03 -15.48 12.49
N TYR A 122 -1.39 -15.80 11.25
CA TYR A 122 -1.43 -17.19 10.78
C TYR A 122 -0.04 -17.84 10.71
N ILE A 123 1.02 -17.05 10.52
CA ILE A 123 2.42 -17.52 10.46
C ILE A 123 2.84 -18.09 11.82
N VAL A 124 2.29 -17.53 12.90
CA VAL A 124 2.46 -18.05 14.26
C VAL A 124 1.70 -19.36 14.44
N ALA A 125 0.45 -19.40 13.99
CA ALA A 125 -0.37 -20.62 14.05
C ALA A 125 0.23 -21.78 13.23
N ALA A 126 0.89 -21.46 12.11
CA ALA A 126 1.63 -22.41 11.28
C ALA A 126 2.99 -22.83 11.89
N GLY A 127 3.37 -22.29 13.05
CA GLY A 127 4.62 -22.62 13.75
C GLY A 127 5.89 -22.04 13.11
N THR A 128 5.78 -21.23 12.06
CA THR A 128 6.95 -20.68 11.34
C THR A 128 7.63 -19.58 12.14
N TRP A 129 6.87 -18.80 12.92
CA TRP A 129 7.40 -17.80 13.85
C TRP A 129 7.15 -18.20 15.30
N THR A 130 8.17 -18.05 16.14
CA THR A 130 7.98 -18.06 17.59
C THR A 130 7.17 -16.84 18.03
N THR A 131 6.45 -16.94 19.15
CA THR A 131 5.64 -15.84 19.71
C THR A 131 6.44 -14.55 19.88
N GLY A 132 7.69 -14.65 20.36
CA GLY A 132 8.58 -13.49 20.50
C GLY A 132 8.97 -12.86 19.16
N LYS A 133 9.28 -13.68 18.14
CA LYS A 133 9.58 -13.19 16.78
C LYS A 133 8.37 -12.52 16.14
N ALA A 134 7.18 -13.06 16.38
CA ALA A 134 5.93 -12.48 15.89
C ALA A 134 5.64 -11.14 16.55
N ALA A 135 5.75 -11.05 17.88
CA ALA A 135 5.58 -9.80 18.62
C ALA A 135 6.56 -8.73 18.13
N LEU A 136 7.83 -9.08 17.93
CA LEU A 136 8.83 -8.15 17.40
C LEU A 136 8.50 -7.68 15.98
N ASN A 137 8.15 -8.60 15.07
CA ASN A 137 7.83 -8.25 13.68
C ASN A 137 6.56 -7.39 13.56
N ILE A 138 5.51 -7.72 14.31
CA ILE A 138 4.26 -6.95 14.33
C ILE A 138 4.50 -5.58 14.96
N SER A 139 5.24 -5.51 16.08
CA SER A 139 5.57 -4.24 16.72
C SER A 139 6.45 -3.36 15.82
N LEU A 140 7.40 -3.95 15.09
CA LEU A 140 8.22 -3.23 14.13
C LEU A 140 7.38 -2.68 12.97
N MET A 141 6.46 -3.49 12.43
CA MET A 141 5.52 -3.05 11.39
C MET A 141 4.63 -1.92 11.89
N ALA A 142 4.06 -2.04 13.09
CA ALA A 142 3.23 -1.00 13.69
C ALA A 142 4.04 0.27 13.96
N GLY A 143 5.25 0.15 14.50
CA GLY A 143 6.14 1.29 14.79
C GLY A 143 6.58 2.03 13.53
N LEU A 144 7.09 1.32 12.53
CA LEU A 144 7.48 1.91 11.25
C LEU A 144 6.27 2.44 10.47
N GLY A 145 5.15 1.73 10.51
CA GLY A 145 3.90 2.19 9.89
C GLY A 145 3.37 3.46 10.55
N THR A 146 3.48 3.58 11.88
CA THR A 146 3.10 4.80 12.61
C THR A 146 4.04 5.95 12.28
N LEU A 147 5.36 5.70 12.23
CA LEU A 147 6.34 6.70 11.82
C LEU A 147 6.08 7.16 10.39
N PHE A 148 5.85 6.23 9.48
CA PHE A 148 5.48 6.53 8.09
C PHE A 148 4.19 7.35 8.02
N TRP A 149 3.19 7.02 8.82
CA TRP A 149 1.95 7.80 8.93
C TRP A 149 2.22 9.23 9.35
N PHE A 150 2.97 9.42 10.45
CA PHE A 150 3.33 10.73 10.97
C PHE A 150 4.07 11.58 9.92
N LEU A 151 5.08 11.00 9.27
CA LEU A 151 5.85 11.69 8.23
C LEU A 151 5.01 12.01 7.00
N THR A 152 4.08 11.12 6.64
CA THR A 152 3.16 11.34 5.52
C THR A 152 2.22 12.51 5.82
N GLU A 153 1.64 12.57 7.01
CA GLU A 153 0.79 13.69 7.42
C GLU A 153 1.58 15.00 7.52
N ASP A 154 2.77 14.98 8.12
CA ASP A 154 3.64 16.16 8.23
C ASP A 154 4.02 16.69 6.84
N ALA A 155 4.49 15.81 5.94
CA ALA A 155 4.92 16.18 4.60
C ALA A 155 3.77 16.72 3.73
N THR A 156 2.53 16.28 3.96
CA THR A 156 1.37 16.62 3.12
C THR A 156 0.48 17.72 3.70
N SER A 157 0.62 18.04 4.99
CA SER A 157 -0.16 19.06 5.69
C SER A 157 -0.10 20.46 5.06
N GLU A 158 1.02 20.79 4.41
CA GLU A 158 1.27 22.09 3.76
C GLU A 158 1.14 22.03 2.22
N GLN A 159 0.75 20.89 1.66
CA GLN A 159 0.68 20.69 0.21
C GLN A 159 -0.76 20.85 -0.31
N THR A 160 -0.90 21.26 -1.57
CA THR A 160 -2.21 21.19 -2.24
C THR A 160 -2.59 19.72 -2.48
N ASP A 161 -3.89 19.44 -2.60
CA ASP A 161 -4.38 18.07 -2.85
C ASP A 161 -3.74 17.45 -4.11
N THR A 162 -3.49 18.25 -5.15
CA THR A 162 -2.82 17.82 -6.38
C THR A 162 -1.36 17.41 -6.15
N HIS A 163 -0.61 18.16 -5.33
CA HIS A 163 0.76 17.79 -4.97
C HIS A 163 0.80 16.54 -4.08
N THR A 164 -0.15 16.43 -3.15
CA THR A 164 -0.29 15.24 -2.29
C THR A 164 -0.56 13.99 -3.10
N ALA A 165 -1.51 14.05 -4.03
CA ALA A 165 -1.82 12.94 -4.94
C ALA A 165 -0.61 12.53 -5.78
N TRP A 166 0.16 13.52 -6.28
CA TRP A 166 1.39 13.27 -7.02
C TRP A 166 2.46 12.56 -6.18
N THR A 167 2.66 13.02 -4.93
CA THR A 167 3.59 12.39 -3.97
C THR A 167 3.22 10.93 -3.71
N TYR A 168 1.94 10.64 -3.46
CA TYR A 168 1.48 9.26 -3.23
C TYR A 168 1.61 8.39 -4.48
N MET A 169 1.35 8.95 -5.65
CA MET A 169 1.47 8.25 -6.92
C MET A 169 2.92 7.86 -7.20
N LEU A 170 3.87 8.80 -7.06
CA LEU A 170 5.30 8.52 -7.23
C LEU A 170 5.81 7.47 -6.24
N TYR A 171 5.38 7.57 -4.98
CA TYR A 171 5.73 6.58 -3.96
C TYR A 171 5.19 5.19 -4.31
N ALA A 172 3.92 5.08 -4.67
CA ALA A 172 3.31 3.80 -5.04
C ALA A 172 3.92 3.21 -6.33
N LEU A 173 4.27 4.05 -7.31
CA LEU A 173 5.00 3.61 -8.50
C LEU A 173 6.37 3.01 -8.15
N GLY A 174 7.16 3.70 -7.31
CA GLY A 174 8.45 3.17 -6.89
C GLY A 174 8.31 1.91 -6.03
N LEU A 175 7.30 1.84 -5.15
CA LEU A 175 6.97 0.61 -4.42
C LEU A 175 6.63 -0.54 -5.37
N SER A 176 5.86 -0.30 -6.42
CA SER A 176 5.52 -1.30 -7.45
C SER A 176 6.80 -1.83 -8.13
N ILE A 177 7.71 -0.95 -8.56
CA ILE A 177 8.99 -1.33 -9.16
C ILE A 177 9.81 -2.20 -8.20
N VAL A 178 9.93 -1.78 -6.94
CA VAL A 178 10.67 -2.54 -5.91
C VAL A 178 10.06 -3.92 -5.70
N LEU A 179 8.72 -4.06 -5.74
CA LEU A 179 8.03 -5.35 -5.62
C LEU A 179 8.17 -6.22 -6.87
N VAL A 180 8.23 -5.65 -8.08
CA VAL A 180 8.60 -6.38 -9.30
C VAL A 180 10.01 -6.95 -9.18
N LEU A 181 10.96 -6.13 -8.73
CA LEU A 181 12.36 -6.54 -8.52
C LEU A 181 12.50 -7.57 -7.39
N ALA A 182 11.55 -7.63 -6.46
CA ALA A 182 11.43 -8.67 -5.45
C ALA A 182 10.72 -9.94 -5.97
N GLU A 183 10.62 -10.09 -7.29
CA GLU A 183 10.03 -11.25 -7.99
C GLU A 183 8.53 -11.46 -7.73
N SER A 184 7.82 -10.41 -7.29
CA SER A 184 6.39 -10.50 -7.00
C SER A 184 5.54 -9.68 -7.94
N ALA A 185 5.31 -10.24 -9.14
CA ALA A 185 4.43 -9.64 -10.14
C ALA A 185 3.00 -9.40 -9.59
N LYS A 186 2.51 -10.29 -8.73
CA LYS A 186 1.19 -10.17 -8.09
C LYS A 186 1.10 -8.94 -7.18
N LEU A 187 2.09 -8.71 -6.32
CA LEU A 187 2.11 -7.54 -5.43
C LEU A 187 2.32 -6.24 -6.22
N ALA A 188 3.13 -6.28 -7.26
CA ALA A 188 3.30 -5.15 -8.18
C ALA A 188 2.01 -4.77 -8.91
N GLN A 189 1.22 -5.75 -9.37
CA GLN A 189 -0.08 -5.49 -9.99
C GLN A 189 -1.09 -4.88 -9.01
N LEU A 190 -1.13 -5.35 -7.76
CA LEU A 190 -1.94 -4.74 -6.71
C LEU A 190 -1.49 -3.29 -6.39
N CYS A 191 -0.19 -3.04 -6.44
CA CYS A 191 0.36 -1.69 -6.34
C CYS A 191 -0.03 -0.83 -7.56
N GLY A 192 -0.10 -1.42 -8.76
CA GLY A 192 -0.63 -0.76 -9.95
C GLY A 192 -2.11 -0.35 -9.82
N ALA A 193 -2.94 -1.18 -9.17
CA ALA A 193 -4.33 -0.83 -8.87
C ALA A 193 -4.41 0.36 -7.88
N LEU A 194 -3.53 0.39 -6.87
CA LEU A 194 -3.39 1.54 -5.95
C LEU A 194 -2.98 2.82 -6.71
N VAL A 195 -1.94 2.76 -7.54
CA VAL A 195 -1.47 3.88 -8.37
C VAL A 195 -2.60 4.43 -9.25
N SER A 196 -3.38 3.52 -9.85
CA SER A 196 -4.50 3.88 -10.71
C SER A 196 -5.59 4.66 -9.96
N GLY A 197 -5.94 4.23 -8.74
CA GLY A 197 -6.87 4.96 -7.87
C GLY A 197 -6.35 6.36 -7.49
N ILE A 198 -5.06 6.48 -7.17
CA ILE A 198 -4.42 7.78 -6.86
C ILE A 198 -4.38 8.68 -8.10
N GLY A 199 -4.12 8.13 -9.29
CA GLY A 199 -4.08 8.88 -10.55
C GLY A 199 -5.40 9.58 -10.86
N ILE A 200 -6.53 8.96 -10.53
CA ILE A 200 -7.84 9.60 -10.68
C ILE A 200 -8.04 10.71 -9.68
N TRP A 201 -7.62 10.49 -8.43
CA TRP A 201 -7.66 11.53 -7.44
C TRP A 201 -6.87 12.75 -7.90
N TRP A 202 -5.66 12.54 -8.46
CA TRP A 202 -4.85 13.61 -9.06
C TRP A 202 -5.55 14.33 -10.23
N VAL A 203 -6.14 13.58 -11.17
CA VAL A 203 -6.89 14.19 -12.29
C VAL A 203 -8.11 14.97 -11.78
N SER A 204 -8.81 14.43 -10.78
CA SER A 204 -10.00 15.04 -10.20
C SER A 204 -9.67 16.30 -9.39
N SER A 205 -8.57 16.30 -8.65
CA SER A 205 -8.11 17.48 -7.91
C SER A 205 -7.65 18.59 -8.87
N TRP A 206 -6.95 18.23 -9.95
CA TRP A 206 -6.55 19.16 -11.00
C TRP A 206 -7.74 19.78 -11.74
N PHE A 207 -8.72 18.95 -12.14
CA PHE A 207 -9.93 19.42 -12.81
C PHE A 207 -10.84 20.23 -11.88
N GLY A 208 -11.00 19.81 -10.63
CA GLY A 208 -11.75 20.54 -9.61
C GLY A 208 -11.19 21.93 -9.34
N ALA A 209 -9.85 22.04 -9.22
CA ALA A 209 -9.16 23.32 -9.09
C ALA A 209 -9.44 24.26 -10.29
N ARG A 210 -9.52 23.71 -11.50
CA ARG A 210 -9.80 24.49 -12.72
C ARG A 210 -11.23 25.04 -12.78
N ILE A 211 -12.19 24.37 -12.13
CA ILE A 211 -13.62 24.72 -12.15
C ILE A 211 -14.03 25.45 -10.86
N GLY A 212 -13.08 25.74 -9.96
CA GLY A 212 -13.35 26.42 -8.70
C GLY A 212 -14.09 25.56 -7.67
N LYS A 213 -14.15 24.23 -7.86
CA LYS A 213 -14.73 23.29 -6.88
C LYS A 213 -13.60 22.58 -6.14
N SER A 214 -13.32 23.02 -4.92
CA SER A 214 -12.36 22.35 -4.06
C SER A 214 -12.96 21.07 -3.49
N LEU A 215 -12.42 19.92 -3.90
CA LEU A 215 -12.75 18.63 -3.32
C LEU A 215 -11.68 18.28 -2.30
N SER A 216 -11.97 18.47 -1.01
CA SER A 216 -11.08 18.03 0.07
C SER A 216 -11.09 16.50 0.18
N LEU A 217 -10.34 15.87 -0.72
CA LEU A 217 -10.23 14.41 -0.82
C LEU A 217 -9.05 13.88 0.01
N SER A 218 -8.09 14.74 0.38
CA SER A 218 -6.81 14.35 0.98
C SER A 218 -6.89 13.67 2.33
N ARG A 219 -7.80 14.09 3.22
CA ARG A 219 -7.82 13.62 4.62
C ARG A 219 -8.23 12.15 4.76
N GLY A 220 -9.19 11.67 3.96
CA GLY A 220 -9.62 10.27 4.00
C GLY A 220 -8.71 9.31 3.23
N VAL A 221 -7.89 9.83 2.31
CA VAL A 221 -7.01 9.00 1.46
C VAL A 221 -5.80 8.48 2.26
N ALA A 222 -5.25 9.30 3.16
CA ALA A 222 -4.02 8.96 3.88
C ALA A 222 -4.11 7.63 4.67
N PRO A 223 -5.15 7.37 5.49
CA PRO A 223 -5.29 6.10 6.20
C PRO A 223 -5.24 4.87 5.29
N VAL A 224 -5.96 4.92 4.16
CA VAL A 224 -6.06 3.82 3.21
C VAL A 224 -4.74 3.62 2.48
N PHE A 225 -4.13 4.71 2.01
CA PHE A 225 -2.84 4.69 1.35
C PHE A 225 -1.76 4.09 2.24
N ILE A 226 -1.67 4.55 3.49
CA ILE A 226 -0.65 4.08 4.45
C ILE A 226 -0.80 2.60 4.74
N VAL A 227 -2.03 2.13 5.01
CA VAL A 227 -2.31 0.71 5.26
C VAL A 227 -1.92 -0.15 4.06
N LEU A 228 -2.28 0.27 2.85
CA LEU A 228 -1.96 -0.45 1.62
C LEU A 228 -0.45 -0.47 1.35
N SER A 229 0.24 0.67 1.49
CA SER A 229 1.69 0.77 1.29
C SER A 229 2.48 -0.04 2.32
N VAL A 230 2.18 0.11 3.60
CA VAL A 230 2.83 -0.65 4.69
C VAL A 230 2.52 -2.13 4.56
N GLY A 231 1.28 -2.49 4.26
CA GLY A 231 0.86 -3.87 4.03
C GLY A 231 1.58 -4.51 2.84
N LEU A 232 1.61 -3.86 1.68
CA LEU A 232 2.32 -4.35 0.49
C LEU A 232 3.81 -4.51 0.75
N ALA A 233 4.45 -3.55 1.42
CA ALA A 233 5.86 -3.64 1.80
C ALA A 233 6.13 -4.79 2.79
N ALA A 234 5.25 -4.98 3.77
CA ALA A 234 5.36 -6.06 4.75
C ALA A 234 5.18 -7.44 4.08
N ILE A 235 4.18 -7.59 3.20
CA ILE A 235 4.02 -8.83 2.42
C ILE A 235 5.24 -9.05 1.52
N GLY A 236 5.75 -7.99 0.86
CA GLY A 236 7.02 -8.01 0.17
C GLY A 236 8.13 -8.63 1.03
N LYS A 237 8.35 -8.11 2.23
CA LYS A 237 9.41 -8.55 3.13
C LYS A 237 9.23 -9.96 3.69
N PHE A 238 7.99 -10.35 4.02
CA PHE A 238 7.74 -11.62 4.70
C PHE A 238 7.38 -12.77 3.77
N GLU A 239 6.85 -12.49 2.59
CA GLU A 239 6.34 -13.49 1.64
C GLU A 239 6.97 -13.39 0.25
N ALA A 240 7.66 -12.29 -0.10
CA ALA A 240 8.13 -12.04 -1.46
C ALA A 240 9.55 -11.44 -1.51
N ASN A 241 10.56 -12.23 -1.13
CA ASN A 241 12.02 -12.06 -1.30
C ASN A 241 12.64 -10.66 -1.07
N LEU A 242 11.88 -9.70 -0.55
CA LEU A 242 12.24 -8.30 -0.41
C LEU A 242 13.24 -8.20 0.75
N HIS A 243 14.46 -7.79 0.40
CA HIS A 243 15.52 -7.53 1.36
C HIS A 243 15.08 -6.55 2.46
N THR A 244 15.43 -6.88 3.70
CA THR A 244 15.09 -6.08 4.89
C THR A 244 15.53 -4.62 4.76
N ALA A 245 16.74 -4.37 4.23
CA ALA A 245 17.23 -3.00 4.02
C ALA A 245 16.37 -2.21 3.02
N SER A 246 15.88 -2.84 1.96
CA SER A 246 14.97 -2.20 1.01
C SER A 246 13.61 -1.92 1.63
N ALA A 247 13.10 -2.82 2.49
CA ALA A 247 11.86 -2.56 3.24
C ALA A 247 11.99 -1.34 4.17
N PHE A 248 13.14 -1.14 4.82
CA PHE A 248 13.41 0.05 5.63
C PHE A 248 13.58 1.32 4.78
N LEU A 249 14.22 1.21 3.61
CA LEU A 249 14.39 2.32 2.67
C LEU A 249 13.06 2.87 2.15
N LEU A 250 11.96 2.12 2.24
CA LEU A 250 10.61 2.60 1.88
C LEU A 250 10.07 3.67 2.84
N VAL A 251 10.64 3.84 4.04
CA VAL A 251 10.25 4.92 4.97
C VAL A 251 11.03 6.22 4.69
N VAL A 252 12.26 6.09 4.18
CA VAL A 252 13.19 7.22 3.95
C VAL A 252 12.63 8.33 3.04
N PRO A 253 11.90 8.05 1.94
CA PRO A 253 11.27 9.08 1.12
C PRO A 253 10.42 10.08 1.92
N MET A 254 9.63 9.58 2.88
CA MET A 254 8.75 10.44 3.69
C MET A 254 9.54 11.20 4.75
N VAL A 255 10.63 10.63 5.29
CA VAL A 255 11.55 11.36 6.17
C VAL A 255 12.15 12.56 5.43
N LEU A 256 12.66 12.32 4.22
CA LEU A 256 13.31 13.36 3.42
C LEU A 256 12.32 14.46 3.00
N LEU A 257 11.09 14.09 2.64
CA LEU A 257 10.05 15.07 2.32
C LEU A 257 9.64 15.91 3.54
N ALA A 258 9.45 15.30 4.71
CA ALA A 258 9.12 16.03 5.94
C ALA A 258 10.27 16.97 6.38
N LEU A 259 11.53 16.58 6.14
CA LEU A 259 12.67 17.47 6.36
C LEU A 259 12.70 18.63 5.35
N GLN A 260 12.36 18.37 4.09
CA GLN A 260 12.31 19.42 3.07
C GLN A 260 11.28 20.51 3.41
N THR A 261 10.07 20.13 3.84
CA THR A 261 9.02 21.11 4.19
C THR A 261 9.46 22.00 5.36
N ARG A 262 10.21 21.45 6.32
CA ARG A 262 10.68 22.20 7.50
C ARG A 262 11.92 23.06 7.27
N PHE A 263 12.85 22.64 6.41
CA PHE A 263 14.18 23.26 6.33
C PHE A 263 14.54 23.88 4.97
N LEU A 264 13.81 23.55 3.91
CA LEU A 264 14.12 23.98 2.54
C LEU A 264 12.93 24.69 1.91
N GLN A 265 12.72 25.95 2.32
CA GLN A 265 11.85 26.86 1.58
C GLN A 265 12.61 27.37 0.35
N ARG A 266 12.28 26.84 -0.82
CA ARG A 266 12.78 27.34 -2.11
C ARG A 266 11.67 28.14 -2.80
N ASP A 267 12.02 29.33 -3.25
CA ASP A 267 11.08 30.28 -3.87
C ASP A 267 10.63 29.87 -5.29
N VAL A 268 11.37 28.98 -5.96
CA VAL A 268 11.10 28.59 -7.34
C VAL A 268 10.40 27.24 -7.43
N LEU A 269 9.15 27.25 -7.92
CA LEU A 269 8.25 26.08 -8.03
C LEU A 269 8.90 24.86 -8.71
N TRP A 270 9.57 25.06 -9.85
CA TRP A 270 10.21 23.97 -10.60
C TRP A 270 11.35 23.30 -9.82
N GLN A 271 12.13 24.08 -9.07
CA GLN A 271 13.21 23.55 -8.23
C GLN A 271 12.65 22.76 -7.02
N ARG A 272 11.49 23.16 -6.50
CA ARG A 272 10.80 22.45 -5.42
C ARG A 272 10.27 21.10 -5.89
N ILE A 273 9.63 21.06 -7.06
CA ILE A 273 9.09 19.82 -7.67
C ILE A 273 10.23 18.85 -8.01
N GLY A 274 11.30 19.34 -8.64
CA GLY A 274 12.46 18.51 -8.98
C GLY A 274 13.14 17.92 -7.74
N LEU A 275 13.27 18.71 -6.66
CA LEU A 275 13.81 18.23 -5.39
C LEU A 275 12.89 17.19 -4.74
N GLN A 276 11.57 17.43 -4.68
CA GLN A 276 10.60 16.47 -4.14
C GLN A 276 10.63 15.14 -4.89
N ALA A 277 10.65 15.18 -6.22
CA ALA A 277 10.78 13.98 -7.05
C ALA A 277 12.10 13.26 -6.77
N GLY A 278 13.22 13.99 -6.62
CA GLY A 278 14.50 13.41 -6.24
C GLY A 278 14.49 12.74 -4.87
N LEU A 279 13.95 13.41 -3.85
CA LEU A 279 13.85 12.86 -2.48
C LEU A 279 12.94 11.64 -2.38
N LEU A 280 11.92 11.56 -3.25
CA LEU A 280 11.06 10.38 -3.38
C LEU A 280 11.77 9.24 -4.13
N LEU A 281 12.36 9.53 -5.28
CA LEU A 281 12.86 8.51 -6.21
C LEU A 281 14.22 7.95 -5.79
N ILE A 282 15.14 8.75 -5.25
CA ILE A 282 16.49 8.30 -4.91
C ILE A 282 16.47 7.11 -3.93
N PRO A 283 15.76 7.16 -2.78
CA PRO A 283 15.71 6.02 -1.88
C PRO A 283 15.02 4.80 -2.49
N LEU A 284 14.02 5.01 -3.37
CA LEU A 284 13.32 3.93 -4.07
C LEU A 284 14.22 3.26 -5.12
N ILE A 285 15.04 4.04 -5.83
CA ILE A 285 16.05 3.54 -6.77
C ILE A 285 17.11 2.74 -6.01
N ILE A 286 17.60 3.24 -4.88
CA ILE A 286 18.56 2.50 -4.03
C ILE A 286 17.93 1.20 -3.53
N ALA A 287 16.68 1.23 -3.06
CA ALA A 287 15.95 0.04 -2.62
C ALA A 287 15.81 -1.00 -3.73
N GLY A 288 15.56 -0.56 -4.97
CA GLY A 288 15.53 -1.42 -6.16
C GLY A 288 16.91 -1.95 -6.57
N ALA A 289 17.94 -1.11 -6.53
CA ALA A 289 19.32 -1.51 -6.81
C ALA A 289 19.81 -2.59 -5.84
N LEU A 290 19.42 -2.51 -4.56
CA LEU A 290 19.70 -3.57 -3.57
C LEU A 290 19.02 -4.90 -3.89
N MET A 291 17.91 -4.91 -4.64
CA MET A 291 17.32 -6.15 -5.16
C MET A 291 18.14 -6.72 -6.30
N LEU A 292 18.61 -5.87 -7.22
CA LEU A 292 19.46 -6.29 -8.36
C LEU A 292 20.85 -6.76 -7.92
N GLY A 293 21.36 -6.23 -6.81
CA GLY A 293 22.66 -6.62 -6.23
C GLY A 293 22.68 -8.03 -5.61
N LYS A 294 21.53 -8.70 -5.46
CA LYS A 294 21.51 -10.15 -5.23
C LYS A 294 21.91 -10.83 -6.54
N ALA A 295 23.22 -11.03 -6.73
CA ALA A 295 23.68 -12.06 -7.66
C ALA A 295 22.97 -13.38 -7.30
N PRO A 296 22.47 -14.16 -8.28
CA PRO A 296 21.96 -15.49 -7.98
C PRO A 296 23.10 -16.21 -7.25
N ALA A 297 22.80 -16.73 -6.06
CA ALA A 297 23.72 -17.65 -5.40
C ALA A 297 24.03 -18.71 -6.45
N LYS A 298 25.30 -18.80 -6.87
CA LYS A 298 25.78 -19.89 -7.72
C LYS A 298 25.18 -21.15 -7.09
N SER A 299 24.32 -21.85 -7.84
CA SER A 299 24.05 -23.24 -7.55
C SER A 299 25.43 -23.89 -7.44
N GLU A 300 25.84 -24.24 -6.23
CA GLU A 300 26.91 -25.20 -6.06
C GLU A 300 26.41 -26.46 -6.77
N ASP A 301 26.90 -26.60 -7.99
CA ASP A 301 26.94 -27.82 -8.76
C ASP A 301 27.75 -28.81 -7.92
N LYS A 302 27.10 -29.44 -6.94
CA LYS A 302 27.56 -30.72 -6.39
C LYS A 302 27.15 -31.80 -7.37
N GLY A 303 27.72 -31.70 -8.56
CA GLY A 303 27.76 -32.72 -9.58
C GLY A 303 29.12 -33.40 -9.53
N ASP A 304 29.41 -34.06 -8.40
CA ASP A 304 30.41 -35.12 -8.33
C ASP A 304 29.90 -36.12 -7.29
N ASP A 305 29.31 -37.20 -7.80
CA ASP A 305 29.59 -38.57 -7.39
C ASP A 305 28.89 -39.51 -8.38
N ALA A 306 29.60 -39.80 -9.47
CA ALA A 306 29.33 -40.94 -10.32
C ALA A 306 29.93 -42.20 -9.67
N TYR A 307 29.09 -43.10 -9.14
CA TYR A 307 29.32 -44.56 -9.21
C TYR A 307 28.03 -45.37 -8.96
N ASP A 308 27.44 -45.87 -10.05
CA ASP A 308 26.54 -47.03 -10.19
C ASP A 308 27.34 -48.33 -9.83
N PRO A 309 26.81 -49.53 -9.45
CA PRO A 309 25.58 -50.15 -9.94
C PRO A 309 24.99 -51.25 -9.03
N TYR A 310 24.22 -50.90 -8.00
CA TYR A 310 23.42 -51.89 -7.25
C TYR A 310 22.05 -51.35 -6.93
N SER A 311 21.31 -51.09 -8.00
CA SER A 311 19.85 -51.21 -8.09
C SER A 311 19.43 -52.64 -7.70
N SER A 312 19.58 -52.98 -6.43
CA SER A 312 19.02 -54.17 -5.81
C SER A 312 17.52 -53.93 -5.58
N ILE A 313 16.81 -54.02 -6.70
CA ILE A 313 15.41 -54.39 -6.78
C ILE A 313 15.26 -55.71 -6.03
N HIS A 314 14.93 -55.68 -4.75
CA HIS A 314 14.28 -56.79 -4.06
C HIS A 314 13.58 -56.31 -2.79
N ARG A 315 12.31 -56.71 -2.68
CA ARG A 315 11.42 -56.72 -1.51
C ARG A 315 10.79 -55.39 -1.10
N VAL A 316 9.65 -55.07 -1.71
CA VAL A 316 8.38 -54.98 -0.96
C VAL A 316 7.25 -55.49 -1.87
N VAL A 317 7.06 -56.81 -1.88
CA VAL A 317 5.82 -57.45 -2.32
C VAL A 317 5.38 -58.33 -1.15
N ASP A 318 4.07 -58.26 -0.86
CA ASP A 318 3.30 -59.06 0.08
C ASP A 318 3.47 -58.75 1.58
N THR A 319 2.49 -58.01 2.11
CA THR A 319 1.42 -58.61 2.93
C THR A 319 0.35 -57.57 3.29
N ARG A 320 -0.71 -57.49 2.48
CA ARG A 320 -2.07 -57.17 2.94
C ARG A 320 -2.93 -58.39 2.65
N ARG A 321 -3.44 -59.05 3.69
CA ARG A 321 -4.72 -59.74 3.68
C ARG A 321 -5.16 -60.04 5.12
N ALA A 322 -6.40 -59.61 5.37
CA ALA A 322 -7.43 -60.14 6.28
C ALA A 322 -7.02 -60.55 7.70
#